data_AF-A0A4U1FK70-F1
#
_entry.id   AF-A0A4U1FK70-F1
#
_cell.length_a   1.000
_cell.length_b   1.000
_cell.length_c   1.000
_cell.angle_alpha   90.00
_cell.angle_beta   90.00
_cell.angle_gamma   90.00
#
_symmetry.space_group_name_H-M   'P 1'
#
loop_
_entity.id
_entity.type
_entity.pdbx_description
1 polymer ?
#
loop_
_entity_poly.entity_id
_entity_poly.type
_entity_poly.pdbx_seq_one_letter_code
_entity_poly.pdbx_strand_id
1 'polypeptide(L)'
;MNEIGVPLPRLLEVYDHLFKSRDPFWNRMKKPLHLLDCIHVLLTRYVENPSQVLNCERRRFTNLCLDAVCGYLVELQSMSSSVTVQTITGNFKSLQAKLERLH
;
A
#
# COMPACT_ATOMS: atom_id res chain seq x y z
N MET A 1 -9.55 -12.23 -0.51
CA MET A 1 -8.69 -12.03 -1.70
C MET A 1 -7.29 -12.66 -1.58
N ASN A 2 -6.58 -12.63 -0.44
CA ASN A 2 -5.30 -13.36 -0.26
C ASN A 2 -5.42 -14.90 -0.19
N GLU A 3 -6.62 -15.45 -0.22
CA GLU A 3 -6.87 -16.91 -0.12
C GLU A 3 -6.79 -17.63 -1.48
N ILE A 4 -6.63 -16.90 -2.60
CA ILE A 4 -6.69 -17.45 -3.97
C ILE A 4 -5.29 -17.75 -4.54
N GLY A 5 -4.24 -17.79 -3.72
CA GLY A 5 -2.88 -18.13 -4.20
C GLY A 5 -2.27 -17.09 -5.15
N VAL A 6 -2.85 -15.89 -5.24
CA VAL A 6 -2.27 -14.78 -6.01
C VAL A 6 -1.04 -14.26 -5.28
N PRO A 7 0.14 -14.18 -5.94
CA PRO A 7 1.34 -13.64 -5.31
C PRO A 7 1.13 -12.21 -4.83
N LEU A 8 1.64 -11.92 -3.64
CA LEU A 8 1.56 -10.60 -3.02
C LEU A 8 2.09 -9.46 -3.93
N PRO A 9 3.21 -9.63 -4.67
CA PRO A 9 3.66 -8.61 -5.61
C PRO A 9 2.64 -8.30 -6.72
N ARG A 10 1.94 -9.31 -7.21
CA ARG A 10 0.92 -9.13 -8.25
C ARG A 10 -0.30 -8.40 -7.72
N LEU A 11 -0.70 -8.67 -6.48
CA LEU A 11 -1.79 -7.93 -5.85
C LEU A 11 -1.42 -6.45 -5.69
N LEU A 12 -0.21 -6.17 -5.21
CA LEU A 12 0.26 -4.78 -5.05
C LEU A 12 0.27 -4.05 -6.40
N GLU A 13 0.78 -4.67 -7.45
CA GLU A 13 0.78 -4.11 -8.81
C GLU A 13 -0.63 -3.72 -9.29
N VAL A 14 -1.61 -4.60 -9.09
CA VAL A 14 -3.00 -4.34 -9.50
C VAL A 14 -3.61 -3.20 -8.69
N TYR A 15 -3.47 -3.21 -7.37
CA TYR A 15 -4.01 -2.15 -6.52
C TYR A 15 -3.33 -0.80 -6.77
N ASP A 16 -2.02 -0.80 -6.97
CA ASP A 16 -1.25 0.39 -7.31
C ASP A 16 -1.69 0.98 -8.65
N HIS A 17 -1.86 0.14 -9.67
CA HIS A 17 -2.37 0.57 -10.98
C HIS A 17 -3.78 1.16 -10.86
N LEU A 18 -4.68 0.50 -10.14
CA LEU A 18 -6.03 1.01 -9.90
C LEU A 18 -6.01 2.36 -9.18
N PHE A 19 -5.14 2.52 -8.18
CA PHE A 19 -5.01 3.79 -7.47
C PHE A 19 -4.51 4.90 -8.41
N LYS A 20 -3.44 4.64 -9.18
CA LYS A 20 -2.86 5.58 -10.15
C LYS A 20 -3.79 5.91 -11.31
N SER A 21 -4.68 5.00 -11.69
CA SER A 21 -5.68 5.24 -12.74
C SER A 21 -6.74 6.28 -12.36
N ARG A 22 -6.83 6.63 -11.06
CA ARG A 22 -7.78 7.61 -10.52
C ARG A 22 -9.23 7.33 -10.95
N ASP A 23 -9.61 6.06 -10.89
CA ASP A 23 -10.95 5.63 -11.28
C ASP A 23 -12.03 6.46 -10.54
N PRO A 24 -12.90 7.17 -11.28
CA PRO A 24 -13.94 8.00 -10.68
C PRO A 24 -14.97 7.19 -9.88
N PHE A 25 -15.03 5.86 -10.04
CA PHE A 25 -15.91 4.97 -9.29
C PHE A 25 -15.78 5.17 -7.77
N TRP A 26 -14.55 5.19 -7.24
CA TRP A 26 -14.31 5.34 -5.79
C TRP A 26 -14.68 6.72 -5.26
N ASN A 27 -14.51 7.75 -6.09
CA ASN A 27 -14.98 9.10 -5.80
C ASN A 27 -16.52 9.16 -5.74
N ARG A 28 -17.21 8.53 -6.70
CA ARG A 28 -18.68 8.42 -6.72
C ARG A 28 -19.22 7.66 -5.50
N MET A 29 -18.49 6.63 -5.07
CA MET A 29 -18.80 5.86 -3.86
C MET A 29 -18.44 6.60 -2.54
N LYS A 30 -17.97 7.85 -2.60
CA LYS A 30 -17.52 8.65 -1.46
C LYS A 30 -16.41 7.98 -0.64
N LYS A 31 -15.58 7.16 -1.30
CA LYS A 31 -14.45 6.46 -0.69
C LYS A 31 -13.16 6.66 -1.51
N PRO A 32 -12.70 7.91 -1.69
CA PRO A 32 -11.54 8.23 -2.54
C PRO A 32 -10.24 7.54 -2.11
N LEU A 33 -10.12 7.17 -0.83
CA LEU A 33 -8.90 6.58 -0.24
C LEU A 33 -9.00 5.07 -0.03
N HIS A 34 -10.08 4.43 -0.49
CA HIS A 34 -10.31 2.99 -0.24
C HIS A 34 -9.18 2.10 -0.77
N LEU A 35 -8.63 2.42 -1.93
CA LEU A 35 -7.53 1.67 -2.51
C LEU A 35 -6.27 1.75 -1.66
N LEU A 36 -6.00 2.92 -1.05
CA LEU A 36 -4.89 3.07 -0.10
C LEU A 36 -5.12 2.27 1.17
N ASP A 37 -6.35 2.18 1.69
CA ASP A 37 -6.67 1.29 2.81
C ASP A 37 -6.43 -0.18 2.45
N CYS A 38 -6.85 -0.62 1.25
CA CYS A 38 -6.61 -1.98 0.76
C CYS A 38 -5.11 -2.28 0.64
N ILE A 39 -4.34 -1.36 0.07
CA ILE A 39 -2.88 -1.48 -0.06
C ILE A 39 -2.23 -1.53 1.33
N HIS A 40 -2.65 -0.69 2.27
CA HIS A 40 -2.12 -0.70 3.63
C HIS A 40 -2.34 -2.05 4.32
N VAL A 41 -3.54 -2.64 4.21
CA VAL A 41 -3.82 -3.98 4.74
C VAL A 41 -2.95 -5.05 4.06
N LEU A 42 -2.78 -4.97 2.74
CA LEU A 42 -1.95 -5.90 1.98
C LEU A 42 -0.49 -5.88 2.45
N LEU A 43 0.07 -4.67 2.58
CA LEU A 43 1.46 -4.46 2.99
C LEU A 43 1.67 -4.73 4.49
N THR A 44 0.66 -4.51 5.33
CA THR A 44 0.74 -4.87 6.75
C THR A 44 0.91 -6.38 6.90
N ARG A 45 0.15 -7.19 6.15
CA ARG A 45 0.31 -8.66 6.14
C ARG A 45 1.70 -9.09 5.69
N TYR A 46 2.28 -8.39 4.72
CA TYR A 46 3.65 -8.66 4.29
C TYR A 46 4.65 -8.45 5.42
N VAL A 47 4.55 -7.32 6.13
CA VAL A 47 5.50 -7.02 7.21
C VAL A 47 5.31 -7.98 8.39
N GLU A 48 4.07 -8.36 8.68
CA GLU A 48 3.76 -9.35 9.71
C GLU A 48 4.25 -10.76 9.35
N ASN A 49 4.26 -11.11 8.06
CA ASN A 49 4.75 -12.40 7.58
C ASN A 49 5.52 -12.28 6.25
N PRO A 50 6.81 -11.89 6.29
CA PRO A 50 7.62 -11.75 5.07
C PRO A 50 7.85 -13.08 4.33
N SER A 51 7.58 -14.22 4.99
CA SER A 51 7.73 -15.54 4.39
C SER A 51 6.74 -15.83 3.25
N GLN A 52 5.69 -15.02 3.11
CA GLN A 52 4.77 -15.04 1.98
C GLN A 52 5.43 -14.67 0.64
N VAL A 53 6.62 -14.07 0.69
CA VAL A 53 7.45 -13.79 -0.48
C VAL A 53 8.72 -14.65 -0.40
N LEU A 54 9.09 -15.22 -1.54
CA LEU A 54 10.29 -16.05 -1.68
C LEU A 54 11.52 -15.29 -1.20
N ASN A 55 12.40 -15.96 -0.44
CA ASN A 55 13.53 -15.29 0.21
C ASN A 55 14.44 -14.52 -0.77
N CYS A 56 14.68 -15.08 -1.96
CA CYS A 56 15.47 -14.44 -3.02
C CYS A 56 14.82 -13.16 -3.59
N GLU A 57 13.50 -13.00 -3.45
CA GLU A 57 12.74 -11.86 -3.95
C GLU A 57 12.41 -10.83 -2.87
N ARG A 58 12.52 -11.19 -1.57
CA ARG A 58 12.11 -10.33 -0.45
C ARG A 58 12.74 -8.95 -0.49
N ARG A 59 14.07 -8.86 -0.69
CA ARG A 59 14.76 -7.56 -0.75
C ARG A 59 14.20 -6.67 -1.88
N ARG A 60 14.06 -7.24 -3.07
CA ARG A 60 13.49 -6.55 -4.24
C ARG A 60 12.06 -6.10 -3.96
N PHE A 61 11.26 -6.95 -3.35
CA PHE A 61 9.87 -6.64 -3.06
C PHE A 61 9.73 -5.60 -1.94
N THR A 62 10.52 -5.67 -0.86
CA THR A 62 10.57 -4.63 0.18
C THR A 62 10.91 -3.26 -0.40
N ASN A 63 11.87 -3.18 -1.34
CA ASN A 63 12.21 -1.93 -2.02
C ASN A 63 11.03 -1.37 -2.81
N LEU A 64 10.37 -2.23 -3.58
CA LEU A 64 9.18 -1.84 -4.35
C LEU A 64 8.06 -1.34 -3.42
N CYS A 65 7.85 -1.97 -2.27
CA CYS A 65 6.91 -1.50 -1.26
C CYS A 65 7.31 -0.13 -0.69
N LEU A 66 8.60 0.10 -0.38
CA LEU A 66 9.09 1.38 0.12
C LEU A 66 8.90 2.50 -0.92
N ASP A 67 9.21 2.24 -2.18
CA ASP A 67 9.02 3.19 -3.28
C ASP A 67 7.52 3.55 -3.45
N ALA A 68 6.64 2.54 -3.42
CA ALA A 68 5.20 2.73 -3.51
C ALA A 68 4.66 3.55 -2.31
N VAL A 69 5.05 3.18 -1.08
CA VAL A 69 4.66 3.89 0.14
C VAL A 69 5.11 5.36 0.12
N CYS A 70 6.33 5.62 -0.36
CA CYS A 70 6.83 6.98 -0.56
C CYS A 70 5.93 7.76 -1.52
N GLY A 71 5.59 7.18 -2.68
CA GLY A 71 4.66 7.76 -3.64
C GLY A 71 3.30 8.12 -3.04
N TYR A 72 2.70 7.19 -2.28
CA TYR A 72 1.40 7.44 -1.64
C TYR A 72 1.46 8.54 -0.57
N LEU A 73 2.55 8.61 0.21
CA LEU A 73 2.74 9.67 1.19
C LEU A 73 2.86 11.05 0.54
N VAL A 74 3.54 11.15 -0.60
CA VAL A 74 3.62 12.40 -1.39
C VAL A 74 2.24 12.80 -1.90
N GLU A 75 1.48 11.85 -2.45
CA GLU A 75 0.11 12.13 -2.91
C GLU A 75 -0.79 12.58 -1.77
N LEU A 76 -0.79 11.90 -0.61
CA LEU A 76 -1.58 12.26 0.56
C LEU A 76 -1.24 13.67 1.09
N GLN A 77 0.04 14.07 1.05
CA GLN A 77 0.47 15.41 1.44
C GLN A 77 -0.08 16.51 0.51
N SER A 78 -0.34 16.19 -0.75
CA SER A 78 -0.93 17.12 -1.72
C SER A 78 -2.46 17.28 -1.57
N MET A 79 -3.11 16.39 -0.80
CA MET A 79 -4.56 16.43 -0.58
C MET A 79 -4.94 17.44 0.50
N SER A 80 -6.20 17.90 0.48
CA SER A 80 -6.73 18.75 1.53
C SER A 80 -6.67 18.05 2.88
N SER A 81 -6.20 18.77 3.91
CA SER A 81 -6.11 18.24 5.28
C SER A 81 -7.49 17.88 5.80
N SER A 82 -7.70 16.57 6.02
CA SER A 82 -8.90 16.01 6.62
C SER A 82 -8.48 14.91 7.61
N VAL A 83 -9.35 14.59 8.57
CA VAL A 83 -9.08 13.56 9.57
C VAL A 83 -8.72 12.23 8.89
N THR A 84 -9.46 11.84 7.85
CA THR A 84 -9.20 10.61 7.09
C THR A 84 -7.83 10.60 6.43
N VAL A 85 -7.44 11.70 5.77
CA VAL A 85 -6.11 11.84 5.14
C VAL A 85 -5.01 11.75 6.20
N GLN A 86 -5.18 12.38 7.36
CA GLN A 86 -4.22 12.32 8.46
C GLN A 86 -4.08 10.90 9.03
N THR A 87 -5.18 10.19 9.24
CA THR A 87 -5.18 8.80 9.71
C THR A 87 -4.43 7.89 8.72
N ILE A 88 -4.76 7.97 7.43
CA ILE A 88 -4.11 7.15 6.41
C ILE A 88 -2.62 7.52 6.29
N THR A 89 -2.27 8.80 6.35
CA THR A 89 -0.87 9.24 6.37
C THR A 89 -0.11 8.64 7.56
N GLY A 90 -0.70 8.63 8.76
CA GLY A 90 -0.11 8.00 9.94
C GLY A 90 0.12 6.50 9.77
N ASN A 91 -0.86 5.81 9.20
CA ASN A 91 -0.78 4.38 8.88
C ASN A 91 0.38 4.08 7.92
N PHE A 92 0.50 4.84 6.82
CA PHE A 92 1.57 4.67 5.85
C PHE A 92 2.96 5.02 6.40
N LYS A 93 3.09 6.01 7.29
CA LYS A 93 4.35 6.30 8.01
C LYS A 93 4.76 5.14 8.93
N SER A 94 3.81 4.56 9.67
CA SER A 94 4.08 3.37 10.49
C SER A 94 4.51 2.19 9.63
N LEU A 95 3.86 2.00 8.49
CA LEU A 95 4.17 0.95 7.54
C LEU A 95 5.56 1.13 6.90
N GLN A 96 5.94 2.37 6.56
CA GLN A 96 7.29 2.70 6.07
C GLN A 96 8.36 2.26 7.08
N ALA A 97 8.25 2.70 8.35
CA ALA A 97 9.20 2.34 9.40
C ALA A 97 9.28 0.82 9.64
N LYS A 98 8.17 0.10 9.44
CA LYS A 98 8.11 -1.36 9.52
C LYS A 98 8.83 -2.03 8.33
N LEU A 99 8.64 -1.52 7.11
CA LEU A 99 9.33 -2.02 5.91
C LEU A 99 10.83 -1.76 5.95
N GLU A 100 11.26 -0.59 6.46
CA GLU A 100 12.68 -0.25 6.62
C GLU A 100 13.42 -1.21 7.55
N ARG A 101 12.73 -1.80 8.53
CA ARG A 101 13.31 -2.82 9.43
C ARG A 101 13.49 -4.19 8.77
N LEU A 102 12.82 -4.44 7.63
CA LEU A 102 12.93 -5.69 6.87
C LEU A 102 13.99 -5.62 5.77
N HIS A 103 14.48 -4.43 5.46
CA HIS A 103 15.49 -4.17 4.44
C HIS A 103 16.90 -4.51 4.94
#